data_AF-A0A1E7R958-F1
#
_entry.id   AF-A0A1E7R958-F1
#
_cell.length_a   1.000
_cell.length_b   1.000
_cell.length_c   1.000
_cell.angle_alpha   90.00
_cell.angle_beta   90.00
_cell.angle_gamma   90.00
#
_symmetry.space_group_name_H-M   'P 1'
#
loop_
_entity.id
_entity.type
_entity.pdbx_description
1 polymer ?
#
loop_
_entity_poly.entity_id
_entity_poly.type
_entity_poly.pdbx_seq_one_letter_code
_entity_poly.pdbx_strand_id
1 'polypeptide(L)'
;MLIYHPAFDSSNCCYRLITIFNHLNPRVTLEKDRLKIIDFYVVFPKKLSTTRIPNEFRKLKSELKKINDTYRPCSNPFFMAKKMGGIQEQVLKKLVSSKILSFDINSNSYGRGENFSKLEINGDLSPFLSQENKELFLEYLTNYPLKGKDGIKHRTLLMEYRYDNI
;
A
#
# COMPACT_ATOMS: atom_id res chain seq x y z
N MET A 1 16.20 2.06 -24.07
CA MET A 1 15.77 0.85 -23.33
C MET A 1 14.65 1.25 -22.40
N LEU A 2 13.42 0.74 -22.57
CA LEU A 2 12.35 0.97 -21.60
C LEU A 2 12.73 0.24 -20.32
N ILE A 3 13.28 0.98 -19.35
CA ILE A 3 13.53 0.44 -18.01
C ILE A 3 12.16 0.23 -17.38
N TYR A 4 11.67 -1.01 -17.44
CA TYR A 4 10.44 -1.41 -16.77
C TYR A 4 10.60 -1.20 -15.26
N HIS A 5 9.61 -0.56 -14.64
CA HIS A 5 9.54 -0.40 -13.20
C HIS A 5 8.11 -0.67 -12.71
N PRO A 6 7.88 -1.63 -11.79
CA PRO A 6 6.53 -2.05 -11.39
C PRO A 6 5.69 -0.93 -10.76
N ALA A 7 6.32 0.11 -10.20
CA ALA A 7 5.65 1.32 -9.72
C ALA A 7 4.85 2.06 -10.82
N PHE A 8 5.28 1.95 -12.08
CA PHE A 8 4.72 2.71 -13.20
C PHE A 8 3.96 1.85 -14.21
N ASP A 9 3.60 0.63 -13.81
CA ASP A 9 2.83 -0.29 -14.63
C ASP A 9 1.44 -0.51 -14.03
N SER A 10 0.40 -0.29 -14.84
CA SER A 10 -1.00 -0.42 -14.40
C SER A 10 -1.37 -1.87 -14.08
N SER A 11 -0.85 -2.84 -14.83
CA SER A 11 -1.16 -4.27 -14.64
C SER A 11 -0.59 -4.77 -13.32
N ASN A 12 0.65 -4.38 -13.00
CA ASN A 12 1.28 -4.66 -11.71
C ASN A 12 0.55 -3.94 -10.57
N CYS A 13 0.09 -2.71 -10.79
CA CYS A 13 -0.74 -2.01 -9.79
C CYS A 13 -2.06 -2.74 -9.53
N CYS A 14 -2.77 -3.22 -10.57
CA CYS A 14 -3.96 -4.06 -10.41
C CYS A 14 -3.66 -5.28 -9.55
N TYR A 15 -2.60 -6.02 -9.91
CA TYR A 15 -2.19 -7.23 -9.20
C TYR A 15 -1.87 -6.95 -7.73
N ARG A 16 -1.11 -5.90 -7.43
CA ARG A 16 -0.78 -5.53 -6.03
C ARG A 16 -2.01 -5.13 -5.24
N LEU A 17 -2.90 -4.32 -5.80
CA LEU A 17 -4.13 -3.91 -5.11
C LEU A 17 -5.03 -5.10 -4.80
N ILE A 18 -5.23 -6.02 -5.76
CA ILE A 18 -5.98 -7.26 -5.54
C ILE A 18 -5.29 -8.12 -4.46
N THR A 19 -3.97 -8.26 -4.55
CA THR A 19 -3.17 -9.01 -3.57
C THR A 19 -3.30 -8.42 -2.16
N ILE A 20 -3.25 -7.10 -1.99
CA ILE A 20 -3.49 -6.44 -0.71
C ILE A 20 -4.83 -6.88 -0.13
N PHE A 21 -5.92 -6.78 -0.91
CA PHE A 21 -7.23 -7.18 -0.42
C PHE A 21 -7.34 -8.68 -0.15
N ASN A 22 -6.62 -9.55 -0.88
CA ASN A 22 -6.61 -11.00 -0.65
C ASN A 22 -6.05 -11.38 0.73
N HIS A 23 -5.04 -10.65 1.19
CA HIS A 23 -4.42 -10.87 2.52
C HIS A 23 -5.18 -10.20 3.67
N LEU A 24 -6.26 -9.46 3.39
CA LEU A 24 -7.12 -8.83 4.39
C LEU A 24 -8.40 -9.62 4.61
N ASN A 25 -9.01 -9.47 5.79
CA ASN A 25 -10.34 -10.02 6.05
C ASN A 25 -11.36 -9.47 5.04
N PRO A 26 -12.30 -10.28 4.51
CA PRO A 26 -13.21 -9.84 3.44
C PRO A 26 -14.09 -8.64 3.76
N ARG A 27 -14.32 -8.36 5.04
CA ARG A 27 -15.13 -7.23 5.54
C ARG A 27 -14.33 -5.94 5.75
N VAL A 28 -13.00 -6.01 5.67
CA VAL A 28 -12.13 -4.84 5.86
C VAL A 28 -12.27 -3.91 4.67
N THR A 29 -12.47 -2.63 4.96
CA THR A 29 -12.36 -1.55 4.00
C THR A 29 -11.13 -0.71 4.33
N LEU A 30 -10.55 -0.08 3.32
CA LEU A 30 -9.38 0.77 3.46
C LEU A 30 -9.66 2.14 2.90
N GLU A 31 -9.33 3.19 3.66
CA GLU A 31 -9.39 4.56 3.18
C GLU A 31 -8.48 4.71 1.96
N LYS A 32 -8.91 5.50 0.98
CA LYS A 32 -8.20 5.72 -0.28
C LYS A 32 -6.71 6.03 -0.09
N ASP A 33 -6.41 6.97 0.81
CA ASP A 33 -5.03 7.38 1.11
C ASP A 33 -4.23 6.23 1.73
N ARG A 34 -4.83 5.46 2.65
CA ARG A 34 -4.20 4.29 3.27
C ARG A 34 -3.85 3.24 2.23
N LEU A 35 -4.78 2.90 1.36
CA LEU A 35 -4.56 1.91 0.31
C LEU A 35 -3.42 2.30 -0.63
N LYS A 36 -3.35 3.59 -1.02
CA LYS A 36 -2.25 4.12 -1.83
C LYS A 36 -0.90 4.07 -1.11
N ILE A 37 -0.88 4.32 0.20
CA ILE A 37 0.32 4.19 1.05
C ILE A 37 0.76 2.73 1.16
N ILE A 38 -0.17 1.80 1.36
CA ILE A 38 0.12 0.35 1.39
C ILE A 38 0.73 -0.07 0.05
N ASP A 39 0.08 0.24 -1.08
CA ASP A 39 0.59 -0.09 -2.42
C ASP A 39 1.98 0.48 -2.68
N PHE A 40 2.27 1.70 -2.21
CA PHE A 40 3.61 2.27 -2.30
C PHE A 40 4.66 1.42 -1.57
N TYR A 41 4.37 1.02 -0.32
CA TYR A 41 5.31 0.23 0.48
C TYR A 41 5.38 -1.25 0.07
N VAL A 42 4.37 -1.77 -0.63
CA VAL A 42 4.47 -3.06 -1.31
C VAL A 42 5.54 -3.00 -2.42
N VAL A 43 5.63 -1.88 -3.16
CA VAL A 43 6.67 -1.69 -4.18
C VAL A 43 8.04 -1.37 -3.59
N PHE A 44 8.08 -0.54 -2.54
CA PHE A 44 9.31 -0.03 -1.92
C PHE A 44 9.39 -0.37 -0.42
N PRO A 45 9.38 -1.65 -0.02
CA PRO A 45 9.27 -2.04 1.39
C PRO A 45 10.41 -1.49 2.25
N LYS A 46 11.64 -1.49 1.74
CA LYS A 46 12.80 -0.93 2.46
C LYS A 46 12.58 0.52 2.91
N LYS A 47 11.86 1.34 2.13
CA LYS A 47 11.60 2.75 2.47
C LYS A 47 10.73 2.91 3.70
N LEU A 48 9.95 1.89 4.07
CA LEU A 48 9.20 1.93 5.31
C LEU A 48 10.16 1.96 6.52
N SER A 49 11.32 1.28 6.43
CA SER A 49 12.31 1.24 7.51
C SER A 49 12.97 2.59 7.84
N THR A 50 12.90 3.57 6.92
CA THR A 50 13.43 4.92 7.14
C THR A 50 12.40 5.86 7.78
N THR A 51 11.17 5.39 7.98
CA THR A 51 10.10 6.16 8.61
C THR A 51 10.11 6.01 10.14
N ARG A 52 9.26 6.79 10.80
CA ARG A 52 9.03 6.71 12.26
C ARG A 52 8.13 5.53 12.61
N ILE A 53 8.57 4.30 12.36
CA ILE A 53 7.87 3.08 12.78
C ILE A 53 7.79 3.03 14.33
N PRO A 54 6.61 2.73 14.93
CA PRO A 54 6.44 2.53 16.37
C PRO A 54 7.31 1.40 16.95
N ASN A 55 7.56 1.44 18.25
CA ASN A 55 8.44 0.48 18.93
C ASN A 55 7.90 -0.96 18.89
N GLU A 56 6.58 -1.17 18.92
CA GLU A 56 5.99 -2.50 18.79
C GLU A 56 6.34 -3.19 17.46
N PHE A 57 6.62 -2.43 16.39
CA PHE A 57 7.00 -2.94 15.07
C PHE A 57 8.53 -2.86 14.82
N ARG A 58 9.35 -2.83 15.88
CA ARG A 58 10.82 -2.76 15.75
C ARG A 58 11.41 -3.97 15.01
N LYS A 59 10.84 -5.17 15.19
CA LYS A 59 11.24 -6.38 14.45
C LYS A 59 11.07 -6.19 12.95
N LEU A 60 9.88 -5.76 12.52
CA LEU A 60 9.58 -5.42 11.13
C LEU A 60 10.59 -4.39 10.57
N LYS A 61 10.88 -3.32 11.33
CA LYS A 61 11.87 -2.31 10.92
C LYS A 61 13.25 -2.90 10.63
N SER A 62 13.71 -3.86 11.44
CA SER A 62 14.99 -4.54 11.26
C SER A 62 15.03 -5.34 9.96
N GLU A 63 13.98 -6.11 9.68
CA GLU A 63 13.89 -6.95 8.49
C GLU A 63 13.80 -6.12 7.22
N LEU A 64 13.03 -5.04 7.23
CA LEU A 64 12.92 -4.14 6.08
C LEU A 64 14.27 -3.50 5.70
N LYS A 65 15.19 -3.26 6.66
CA LYS A 65 16.53 -2.70 6.38
C LYS A 65 17.42 -3.68 5.61
N LYS A 66 17.22 -4.99 5.78
CA LYS A 66 18.02 -6.03 5.13
C LYS A 66 17.71 -6.17 3.63
N ILE A 67 16.58 -5.62 3.18
CA ILE A 67 16.17 -5.69 1.78
C ILE A 67 17.20 -4.98 0.89
N ASN A 68 17.66 -5.68 -0.15
CA ASN A 68 18.49 -5.10 -1.20
C ASN A 68 17.60 -4.40 -2.24
N ASP A 69 17.64 -3.07 -2.30
CA ASP A 69 16.89 -2.24 -3.25
C ASP A 69 17.76 -1.63 -4.37
N THR A 70 18.98 -2.15 -4.57
CA THR A 70 19.94 -1.63 -5.57
C THR A 70 19.34 -1.49 -6.97
N TYR A 71 18.50 -2.44 -7.37
CA TYR A 71 17.86 -2.46 -8.69
C TYR A 71 16.49 -1.74 -8.75
N ARG A 72 16.00 -1.24 -7.61
CA ARG A 72 14.73 -0.49 -7.50
C ARG A 72 14.86 0.69 -6.53
N PRO A 73 15.81 1.62 -6.79
CA PRO A 73 16.05 2.72 -5.87
C PRO A 73 14.86 3.68 -5.87
N CYS A 74 14.44 4.09 -4.67
CA CYS A 74 13.48 5.17 -4.48
C CYS A 74 14.16 6.30 -3.71
N SER A 75 14.73 7.26 -4.42
CA SER A 75 15.47 8.39 -3.83
C SER A 75 14.55 9.38 -3.12
N ASN A 76 13.41 9.73 -3.75
CA ASN A 76 12.42 10.64 -3.20
C ASN A 76 11.05 9.93 -3.07
N PRO A 77 10.73 9.39 -1.87
CA PRO A 77 9.47 8.68 -1.63
C PRO A 77 8.22 9.52 -1.90
N PHE A 78 8.22 10.79 -1.53
CA PHE A 78 7.08 11.70 -1.75
C PHE A 78 6.80 11.89 -3.24
N PHE A 79 7.83 12.22 -4.02
CA PHE A 79 7.67 12.40 -5.48
C PHE A 79 7.28 11.09 -6.17
N MET A 80 7.86 9.98 -5.74
CA MET A 80 7.54 8.65 -6.26
C MET A 80 6.08 8.27 -5.98
N ALA A 81 5.60 8.48 -4.74
CA ALA A 81 4.21 8.24 -4.37
C ALA A 81 3.25 9.13 -5.15
N LYS A 82 3.58 10.42 -5.36
CA LYS A 82 2.79 11.33 -6.20
C LYS A 82 2.68 10.82 -7.64
N LYS A 83 3.78 10.31 -8.21
CA LYS A 83 3.80 9.74 -9.57
C LYS A 83 3.00 8.43 -9.66
N MET A 84 3.14 7.54 -8.68
CA MET A 84 2.31 6.32 -8.58
C MET A 84 0.82 6.65 -8.43
N GLY A 85 0.49 7.75 -7.73
CA GLY A 85 -0.88 8.16 -7.42
C GLY A 85 -1.79 8.28 -8.63
N GLY A 86 -1.27 8.73 -9.77
CA GLY A 86 -2.06 8.81 -11.02
C GLY A 86 -2.44 7.44 -11.56
N ILE A 87 -1.51 6.48 -11.53
CA ILE A 87 -1.74 5.10 -11.99
C ILE A 87 -2.67 4.38 -11.02
N GLN A 88 -2.43 4.50 -9.72
CA GLN A 88 -3.29 3.95 -8.68
C GLN A 88 -4.74 4.44 -8.85
N GLU A 89 -4.94 5.72 -9.12
CA GLU A 89 -6.28 6.29 -9.33
C GLU A 89 -7.02 5.66 -10.52
N GLN A 90 -6.34 5.53 -11.66
CA GLN A 90 -6.93 4.92 -12.86
C GLN A 90 -7.25 3.44 -12.63
N VAL A 91 -6.35 2.72 -11.97
CA VAL A 91 -6.53 1.31 -11.65
C VAL A 91 -7.68 1.11 -10.66
N LEU A 92 -7.77 1.90 -9.60
CA LEU A 92 -8.87 1.82 -8.63
C LEU A 92 -10.22 2.03 -9.31
N LYS A 93 -10.35 3.05 -10.18
CA LYS A 93 -11.57 3.30 -10.97
C LYS A 93 -11.91 2.12 -11.87
N LYS A 94 -10.92 1.52 -12.52
CA LYS A 94 -11.09 0.33 -13.36
C LYS A 94 -11.60 -0.87 -12.54
N LEU A 95 -10.97 -1.14 -11.39
CA LEU A 95 -11.34 -2.24 -10.50
C LEU A 95 -12.74 -2.07 -9.89
N VAL A 96 -13.16 -0.84 -9.61
CA VAL A 96 -14.53 -0.54 -9.19
C VAL A 96 -15.52 -0.75 -10.33
N SER A 97 -15.20 -0.25 -11.54
CA SER A 97 -16.07 -0.40 -12.71
C SER A 97 -16.27 -1.87 -13.11
N SER A 98 -15.27 -2.73 -12.89
CA SER A 98 -15.37 -4.18 -13.10
C SER A 98 -16.01 -4.93 -11.92
N LYS A 99 -16.46 -4.21 -10.88
CA LYS A 99 -17.01 -4.75 -9.63
C LYS A 99 -16.05 -5.68 -8.88
N ILE A 100 -14.74 -5.61 -9.16
CA ILE A 100 -13.72 -6.32 -8.40
C ILE A 100 -13.56 -5.65 -7.04
N LEU A 101 -13.51 -4.32 -7.01
CA LEU A 101 -13.57 -3.55 -5.76
C LEU A 101 -14.91 -2.84 -5.66
N SER A 102 -15.30 -2.51 -4.44
CA SER A 102 -16.38 -1.58 -4.12
C SER A 102 -15.76 -0.27 -3.60
N PHE A 103 -16.45 0.86 -3.81
CA PHE A 103 -16.04 2.15 -3.27
C PHE A 103 -17.21 2.78 -2.53
N ASP A 104 -16.99 3.12 -1.27
CA ASP A 104 -17.94 3.87 -0.45
C ASP A 104 -17.54 5.35 -0.44
N ILE A 105 -18.44 6.19 -0.96
CA ILE A 105 -18.23 7.62 -1.08
C ILE A 105 -18.25 8.34 0.27
N ASN A 106 -19.01 7.84 1.25
CA ASN A 106 -19.16 8.48 2.55
C ASN A 106 -17.89 8.33 3.39
N SER A 107 -17.31 7.13 3.38
CA SER A 107 -16.06 6.82 4.08
C SER A 107 -14.82 7.04 3.22
N ASN A 108 -14.97 7.39 1.93
CA ASN A 108 -13.88 7.50 0.95
C ASN A 108 -12.96 6.27 0.97
N SER A 109 -13.56 5.08 1.00
CA SER A 109 -12.88 3.82 1.27
C SER A 109 -13.20 2.76 0.22
N TYR A 110 -12.26 1.85 0.01
CA TYR A 110 -12.39 0.72 -0.90
C TYR A 110 -12.57 -0.58 -0.13
N GLY A 111 -13.42 -1.45 -0.64
CA GLY A 111 -13.60 -2.82 -0.14
C GLY A 111 -13.57 -3.84 -1.28
N ARG A 112 -13.70 -5.12 -0.94
CA ARG A 112 -13.93 -6.17 -1.94
C ARG A 112 -15.31 -5.96 -2.60
N GLY A 113 -15.36 -6.13 -3.91
CA GLY A 113 -16.59 -6.04 -4.70
C GLY A 113 -17.22 -7.41 -5.01
N GLU A 114 -18.36 -7.40 -5.69
CA GLU A 114 -19.15 -8.60 -6.04
C GLU A 114 -18.34 -9.64 -6.83
N ASN A 115 -17.44 -9.19 -7.71
CA ASN A 115 -16.64 -10.06 -8.57
C ASN A 115 -15.29 -10.43 -7.96
N PHE A 116 -14.96 -9.97 -6.74
CA PHE A 116 -13.65 -10.22 -6.14
C PHE A 116 -13.36 -11.71 -5.93
N SER A 117 -14.35 -12.46 -5.43
CA SER A 117 -14.22 -13.91 -5.17
C SER A 117 -14.04 -14.76 -6.42
N LYS A 118 -14.31 -14.21 -7.60
CA LYS A 118 -14.11 -14.89 -8.90
C LYS A 118 -12.65 -14.83 -9.36
N LEU A 119 -11.79 -14.09 -8.66
CA LEU A 119 -10.38 -13.98 -9.00
C LEU A 119 -9.57 -15.08 -8.33
N GLU A 120 -8.95 -15.94 -9.13
CA GLU A 120 -8.01 -16.97 -8.67
C GLU A 120 -6.58 -16.40 -8.56
N ILE A 121 -6.39 -15.34 -7.78
CA ILE A 121 -5.09 -14.68 -7.62
C ILE A 121 -4.51 -14.94 -6.24
N ASN A 122 -3.66 -15.95 -6.11
CA ASN A 122 -2.87 -16.18 -4.90
C ASN A 122 -1.56 -15.39 -4.99
N GLY A 123 -1.67 -14.07 -4.82
CA GLY A 123 -0.53 -13.18 -4.93
C GLY A 123 0.32 -13.10 -3.66
N ASP A 124 1.63 -12.93 -3.83
CA ASP A 124 2.54 -12.57 -2.75
C ASP A 124 2.65 -11.03 -2.63
N LEU A 125 2.35 -10.50 -1.43
CA LEU A 125 2.53 -9.08 -1.09
C LEU A 125 3.96 -8.60 -1.29
N SER A 126 4.95 -9.39 -0.88
CA SER A 126 6.34 -8.98 -0.98
C SER A 126 7.25 -10.20 -0.91
N PRO A 127 7.90 -10.58 -2.02
CA PRO A 127 8.82 -11.71 -2.00
C PRO A 127 10.05 -11.46 -1.11
N PHE A 128 10.24 -10.22 -0.63
CA PHE A 128 11.35 -9.82 0.21
C PHE A 128 11.09 -10.02 1.72
N LEU A 129 9.86 -10.37 2.11
CA LEU A 129 9.48 -10.53 3.51
C LEU A 129 9.15 -12.00 3.80
N SER A 130 9.44 -12.46 5.02
CA SER A 130 8.87 -13.72 5.52
C SER A 130 7.38 -13.57 5.78
N GLN A 131 6.64 -14.69 5.88
CA GLN A 131 5.20 -14.67 6.11
C GLN A 131 4.81 -13.88 7.37
N GLU A 132 5.47 -14.13 8.50
CA GLU A 132 5.28 -13.39 9.75
C GLU A 132 5.46 -11.87 9.58
N ASN A 133 6.47 -11.45 8.79
CA ASN A 133 6.71 -10.03 8.56
C ASN A 133 5.71 -9.41 7.58
N LYS A 134 5.10 -10.18 6.68
CA LYS A 134 4.01 -9.69 5.81
C LYS A 134 2.76 -9.38 6.64
N GLU A 135 2.46 -10.24 7.61
CA GLU A 135 1.34 -10.04 8.54
C GLU A 135 1.57 -8.80 9.40
N LEU A 136 2.74 -8.66 10.04
CA LEU A 136 3.10 -7.46 10.80
C LEU A 136 3.10 -6.19 9.93
N PHE A 137 3.54 -6.29 8.67
CA PHE A 137 3.53 -5.18 7.73
C PHE A 137 2.11 -4.70 7.42
N LEU A 138 1.19 -5.63 7.13
CA LEU A 138 -0.21 -5.29 6.89
C LEU A 138 -0.91 -4.82 8.16
N GLU A 139 -0.67 -5.46 9.30
CA GLU A 139 -1.21 -5.06 10.59
C GLU A 139 -0.86 -3.59 10.89
N TYR A 140 0.42 -3.24 10.79
CA TYR A 140 0.88 -1.87 11.01
C TYR A 140 0.20 -0.90 10.05
N LEU A 141 0.22 -1.15 8.74
CA LEU A 141 -0.30 -0.19 7.77
C LEU A 141 -1.83 -0.14 7.70
N THR A 142 -2.53 -1.17 8.18
CA THR A 142 -3.99 -1.25 8.19
C THR A 142 -4.60 -0.68 9.47
N ASN A 143 -4.02 -1.02 10.63
CA ASN A 143 -4.69 -0.77 11.92
C ASN A 143 -4.22 0.53 12.60
N TYR A 144 -3.03 1.06 12.26
CA TYR A 144 -2.60 2.34 12.84
C TYR A 144 -3.48 3.50 12.37
N PRO A 145 -3.68 4.55 13.21
CA PRO A 145 -4.37 5.76 12.79
C PRO A 145 -3.78 6.32 11.49
N LEU A 146 -4.62 6.59 10.49
CA LEU A 146 -4.16 7.14 9.21
C LEU A 146 -3.70 8.59 9.37
N LYS A 147 -4.55 9.37 10.04
CA LYS A 147 -4.46 10.83 10.24
C LYS A 147 -3.93 11.17 11.63
N GLY A 148 -3.72 12.46 11.85
CA GLY A 148 -3.33 13.02 13.15
C GLY A 148 -1.82 12.97 13.41
N LYS A 149 -1.42 13.57 14.53
CA LYS A 149 -0.04 13.52 14.99
C LYS A 149 0.33 12.06 15.23
N ASP A 150 1.38 11.63 14.55
CA ASP A 150 1.90 10.27 14.58
C ASP A 150 0.98 9.20 13.98
N GLY A 151 0.03 9.61 13.13
CA GLY A 151 -0.63 8.70 12.19
C GLY A 151 0.28 8.30 11.01
N ILE A 152 -0.17 7.36 10.20
CA ILE A 152 0.58 6.84 9.05
C ILE A 152 0.98 7.95 8.07
N LYS A 153 0.09 8.91 7.76
CA LYS A 153 0.43 10.05 6.88
C LYS A 153 1.56 10.90 7.46
N HIS A 154 1.50 11.22 8.75
CA HIS A 154 2.54 11.98 9.44
C HIS A 154 3.87 11.21 9.56
N ARG A 155 3.82 9.90 9.84
CA ARG A 155 5.04 9.07 10.00
C ARG A 155 5.76 8.84 8.69
N THR A 156 5.02 8.72 7.58
CA THR A 156 5.54 8.32 6.27
C THR A 156 5.89 9.48 5.35
N LEU A 157 5.20 10.63 5.49
CA LEU A 157 5.38 11.83 4.66
C LEU A 157 5.22 11.57 3.15
N LEU A 158 4.48 10.53 2.76
CA LEU A 158 4.16 10.23 1.36
C LEU A 158 3.07 11.16 0.80
N MET A 159 2.31 11.79 1.69
CA MET A 159 1.17 12.64 1.37
C MET A 159 1.12 13.81 2.35
N GLU A 160 0.41 14.87 1.98
CA GLU A 160 0.19 16.01 2.86
C GLU A 160 -0.67 15.60 4.06
N TYR A 161 -0.23 16.00 5.26
CA TYR A 161 -0.91 15.74 6.53
C TYR A 161 -1.42 17.04 7.21
N ARG A 162 -0.93 18.21 6.79
CA ARG A 162 -1.18 19.49 7.48
C ARG A 162 -2.66 19.90 7.58
N TYR A 163 -3.49 19.36 6.69
CA TYR A 163 -4.93 19.62 6.61
C TYR A 163 -5.78 18.44 7.08
N ASP A 164 -5.15 17.39 7.63
CA ASP A 164 -5.90 16.33 8.31
C ASP A 164 -6.39 16.90 9.64
N ASN A 165 -7.60 17.46 9.64
CA ASN A 165 -8.25 17.97 10.84
C ASN A 165 -8.27 16.88 11.91
N ILE A 166 -7.83 17.24 13.13
CA ILE A 166 -7.84 16.40 14.33
C ILE A 166 -9.29 16.17 14.76
#